data_AF-A0A843KC79-F1
#
_entry.id   AF-A0A843KC79-F1
#
_cell.length_a   1.000
_cell.length_b   1.000
_cell.length_c   1.000
_cell.angle_alpha   90.00
_cell.angle_beta   90.00
_cell.angle_gamma   90.00
#
_symmetry.space_group_name_H-M   'P 1'
#
loop_
_entity.id
_entity.type
_entity.pdbx_description
1 polymer ?
#
loop_
_entity_poly.entity_id
_entity_poly.type
_entity_poly.pdbx_seq_one_letter_code
_entity_poly.pdbx_strand_id
1 'polypeptide(L)'
;MIQCGDQFIAGRSGGVVGAVVPWRGGYAGVAPAHIFQAAGTMNLRLGGLSCRVAYIPDDADLAFFSIEGACRESPLARPCLGPAEIANSRHKLSCRICDTSWSVAYVVLPPGDLPGPGESGSPLIQEGRVVGMLLSLNMHTCKGTAISAEMIAGKIKDR
;
A
#
# COMPACT_ATOMS: atom_id res chain seq x y z
N MET A 1 14.57 8.17 6.60
CA MET A 1 13.22 8.75 6.71
C MET A 1 12.26 7.76 6.08
N ILE A 2 11.22 7.35 6.79
CA ILE A 2 10.23 6.36 6.32
C ILE A 2 9.29 7.00 5.30
N GLN A 3 8.94 6.29 4.23
CA GLN A 3 8.02 6.77 3.19
C GLN A 3 7.26 5.62 2.52
N CYS A 4 6.25 5.93 1.71
CA CYS A 4 5.61 4.92 0.85
C CYS A 4 6.63 4.28 -0.09
N GLY A 5 6.46 2.99 -0.37
CA GLY A 5 7.40 2.18 -1.12
C GLY A 5 8.47 1.51 -0.26
N ASP A 6 8.65 1.91 0.99
CA ASP A 6 9.59 1.25 1.90
C ASP A 6 9.12 -0.18 2.23
N GLN A 7 10.09 -1.07 2.39
CA GLN A 7 9.86 -2.47 2.74
C GLN A 7 9.79 -2.62 4.26
N PHE A 8 8.87 -3.46 4.73
CA PHE A 8 8.78 -3.87 6.13
C PHE A 8 8.77 -5.39 6.27
N ILE A 9 9.13 -5.85 7.47
CA ILE A 9 9.10 -7.26 7.85
C ILE A 9 8.07 -7.45 8.95
N ALA A 10 7.15 -8.40 8.79
CA ALA A 10 6.18 -8.81 9.79
C ALA A 10 6.30 -10.32 10.03
N GLY A 11 6.88 -10.71 11.17
CA GLY A 11 7.17 -12.12 11.46
C GLY A 11 8.12 -12.73 10.42
N ARG A 12 7.67 -13.77 9.73
CA ARG A 12 8.39 -14.42 8.60
C ARG A 12 7.94 -13.90 7.23
N SER A 13 7.02 -12.95 7.19
CA SER A 13 6.50 -12.31 5.99
C SER A 13 7.03 -10.87 5.88
N GLY A 14 6.63 -10.19 4.83
CA GLY A 14 6.94 -8.78 4.61
C GLY A 14 6.03 -8.18 3.55
N GLY A 15 6.13 -6.88 3.42
CA GLY A 15 5.37 -6.12 2.45
C GLY A 15 5.94 -4.74 2.26
N VAL A 16 5.15 -3.91 1.59
CA VAL A 16 5.51 -2.54 1.27
C VAL A 16 4.54 -1.58 1.94
N VAL A 17 5.07 -0.45 2.42
CA VAL A 17 4.27 0.67 2.90
C VAL A 17 3.57 1.32 1.72
N GLY A 18 2.25 1.19 1.62
CA GLY A 18 1.48 1.77 0.52
C GLY A 18 1.25 3.27 0.67
N ALA A 19 1.12 3.77 1.90
CA ALA A 19 1.02 5.19 2.16
C ALA A 19 1.54 5.53 3.55
N VAL A 20 2.02 6.76 3.73
CA VAL A 20 2.22 7.39 5.03
C VAL A 20 1.22 8.53 5.15
N VAL A 21 0.38 8.52 6.18
CA VAL A 21 -0.77 9.41 6.29
C VAL A 21 -0.88 10.03 7.69
N PRO A 22 -1.40 11.26 7.84
CA PRO A 22 -1.69 11.83 9.15
C PRO A 22 -2.73 10.99 9.89
N TRP A 23 -2.49 10.68 11.16
CA TRP A 23 -3.42 9.89 11.96
C TRP A 23 -3.21 10.11 13.46
N ARG A 24 -4.29 10.41 14.19
CA ARG A 24 -4.31 10.55 15.67
C ARG A 24 -3.20 11.45 16.23
N GLY A 25 -2.95 12.59 15.59
CA GLY A 25 -1.91 13.54 16.02
C GLY A 25 -0.47 13.16 15.67
N GLY A 26 -0.27 12.06 14.95
CA GLY A 26 1.02 11.64 14.39
C GLY A 26 0.87 11.14 12.96
N TYR A 27 1.69 10.15 12.58
CA TYR A 27 1.62 9.51 11.27
C TYR A 27 1.41 8.01 11.38
N ALA A 28 0.63 7.49 10.43
CA ALA A 28 0.46 6.06 10.19
C ALA A 28 1.21 5.65 8.93
N GLY A 29 1.77 4.46 8.93
CA GLY A 29 1.97 3.71 7.69
C GLY A 29 0.73 2.86 7.39
N VAL A 30 0.45 2.67 6.11
CA VAL A 30 -0.67 1.86 5.60
C VAL A 30 -0.09 0.68 4.81
N ALA A 31 -0.59 -0.51 5.08
CA ALA A 31 -0.23 -1.75 4.37
C ALA A 31 -1.45 -2.69 4.27
N PRO A 32 -1.42 -3.74 3.42
CA PRO A 32 -2.49 -4.73 3.38
C PRO A 32 -2.62 -5.51 4.69
N ALA A 33 -3.84 -5.74 5.16
CA ALA A 33 -4.12 -6.48 6.39
C ALA A 33 -3.74 -7.96 6.30
N HIS A 34 -3.94 -8.56 5.13
CA HIS A 34 -3.65 -9.98 4.89
C HIS A 34 -2.19 -10.36 5.20
N ILE A 35 -1.25 -9.41 5.11
CA ILE A 35 0.17 -9.65 5.42
C ILE A 35 0.32 -9.99 6.90
N PHE A 36 -0.34 -9.24 7.78
CA PHE A 36 -0.29 -9.43 9.24
C PHE A 36 -1.05 -10.69 9.67
N GLN A 37 -2.18 -10.97 9.02
CA GLN A 37 -2.96 -12.19 9.24
C GLN A 37 -2.16 -13.43 8.86
N ALA A 38 -1.56 -13.45 7.65
CA ALA A 38 -0.73 -14.56 7.19
C ALA A 38 0.54 -14.73 8.04
N ALA A 39 1.11 -13.63 8.55
CA ALA A 39 2.27 -13.68 9.43
C ALA A 39 1.94 -14.10 10.88
N GLY A 40 0.66 -14.07 11.27
CA GLY A 40 0.22 -14.34 12.65
C GLY A 40 0.73 -13.31 13.67
N THR A 41 0.96 -12.06 13.25
CA THR A 41 1.51 -11.02 14.12
C THR A 41 1.05 -9.63 13.72
N MET A 42 0.89 -8.76 14.72
CA MET A 42 0.63 -7.32 14.55
C MET A 42 1.89 -6.47 14.66
N ASN A 43 3.04 -7.08 14.95
CA ASN A 43 4.31 -6.39 15.05
C ASN A 43 5.05 -6.41 13.71
N LEU A 44 5.71 -5.31 13.37
CA LEU A 44 6.52 -5.18 12.18
C LEU A 44 7.81 -4.39 12.45
N ARG A 45 8.82 -4.58 11.58
CA ARG A 45 10.04 -3.79 11.55
C ARG A 45 10.11 -3.00 10.26
N LEU A 46 10.35 -1.69 10.37
CA LEU A 46 10.39 -0.76 9.25
C LEU A 46 11.49 0.27 9.47
N GLY A 47 12.47 0.33 8.57
CA GLY A 47 13.56 1.32 8.67
C GLY A 47 14.34 1.28 10.00
N GLY A 48 14.47 0.09 10.61
CA GLY A 48 15.10 -0.09 11.93
C GLY A 48 14.17 0.16 13.12
N LEU A 49 13.00 0.74 12.92
CA LEU A 49 11.98 0.91 13.95
C LEU A 49 11.21 -0.39 14.17
N SER A 50 10.77 -0.61 15.41
CA SER A 50 9.74 -1.60 15.73
C SER A 50 8.40 -0.89 15.79
N CYS A 51 7.49 -1.24 14.89
CA CYS A 51 6.15 -0.69 14.81
C CYS A 51 5.12 -1.77 15.15
N ARG A 52 3.88 -1.34 15.41
CA ARG A 52 2.75 -2.23 15.66
C ARG A 52 1.50 -1.73 14.94
N VAL A 53 0.74 -2.65 14.35
CA VAL A 53 -0.59 -2.37 13.79
C VAL A 53 -1.50 -1.89 14.90
N ALA A 54 -2.07 -0.71 14.71
CA ALA A 54 -2.96 -0.04 15.64
C ALA A 54 -4.44 -0.16 15.23
N TYR A 55 -4.72 -0.40 13.94
CA TYR A 55 -6.07 -0.53 13.42
C TYR A 55 -6.11 -1.36 12.13
N ILE A 56 -7.12 -2.21 12.04
CA ILE A 56 -7.54 -2.93 10.82
C ILE A 56 -9.04 -2.68 10.71
N PRO A 57 -9.54 -1.95 9.69
CA PRO A 57 -10.97 -1.85 9.44
C PRO A 57 -11.54 -3.22 9.03
N ASP A 58 -12.77 -3.52 9.47
CA ASP A 58 -13.41 -4.81 9.21
C ASP A 58 -13.90 -4.99 7.77
N ASP A 59 -14.01 -3.89 7.01
CA ASP A 59 -14.58 -3.84 5.67
C ASP A 59 -13.55 -3.62 4.56
N ALA A 60 -12.25 -3.62 4.88
CA ALA A 60 -11.18 -3.49 3.89
C ALA A 60 -9.89 -4.19 4.31
N ASP A 61 -9.15 -4.65 3.30
CA ASP A 61 -7.80 -5.22 3.46
C ASP A 61 -6.75 -4.12 3.71
N LEU A 62 -6.91 -3.40 4.81
CA LEU A 62 -6.04 -2.31 5.26
C LEU A 62 -5.56 -2.58 6.68
N ALA A 63 -4.32 -2.22 6.95
CA ALA A 63 -3.76 -2.16 8.28
C ALA A 63 -3.01 -0.85 8.42
N PHE A 64 -3.30 -0.16 9.50
CA PHE A 64 -2.63 1.08 9.87
C PHE A 64 -1.74 0.82 11.08
N PHE A 65 -0.48 1.20 11.00
CA PHE A 65 0.49 1.08 12.08
C PHE A 65 1.11 2.44 12.40
N SER A 66 1.32 2.74 13.67
CA SER A 66 1.90 4.01 14.09
C SER A 66 3.39 4.08 13.73
N ILE A 67 3.84 5.25 13.26
CA ILE A 67 5.25 5.53 12.98
C ILE A 67 5.77 6.52 14.02
N GLU A 68 6.59 6.04 14.94
CA GLU A 68 7.23 6.84 15.99
C GLU A 68 8.64 7.29 15.57
N GLY A 69 8.74 7.91 14.39
CA GLY A 69 10.02 8.36 13.83
C GLY A 69 9.85 9.26 12.62
N ALA A 70 10.98 9.73 12.08
CA ALA A 70 10.97 10.63 10.92
C ALA A 70 10.39 9.92 9.68
N CYS A 71 9.28 10.44 9.20
CA CYS A 71 8.59 9.95 8.01
C CYS A 71 8.19 11.09 7.06
N ARG A 72 7.89 10.73 5.82
CA ARG A 72 7.40 11.63 4.77
C ARG A 72 5.97 11.26 4.42
N GLU A 73 5.07 12.21 4.59
CA GLU A 73 3.67 12.05 4.19
C GLU A 73 3.54 11.76 2.69
N SER A 74 2.63 10.85 2.36
CA SER A 74 2.26 10.49 1.01
C SER A 74 1.10 11.38 0.52
N PRO A 75 1.28 12.19 -0.54
CA PRO A 75 0.17 12.91 -1.12
C PRO A 75 -0.81 11.92 -1.76
N LEU A 76 -2.00 11.81 -1.19
CA LEU A 76 -3.07 10.96 -1.72
C LEU A 76 -3.82 11.67 -2.84
N ALA A 77 -4.26 10.91 -3.85
CA ALA A 77 -5.13 11.40 -4.91
C ALA A 77 -6.10 10.31 -5.37
N ARG A 78 -7.16 10.73 -6.07
CA ARG A 78 -8.12 9.80 -6.67
C ARG A 78 -7.48 9.06 -7.86
N PRO A 79 -7.64 7.74 -8.00
CA PRO A 79 -7.21 7.01 -9.19
C PRO A 79 -7.99 7.43 -10.44
N CYS A 80 -7.28 7.56 -11.56
CA CYS A 80 -7.83 7.88 -12.87
C CYS A 80 -7.46 6.78 -13.88
N LEU A 81 -8.36 6.49 -14.82
CA LEU A 81 -8.05 5.56 -15.91
C LEU A 81 -6.84 6.05 -16.71
N GLY A 82 -5.95 5.13 -17.07
CA GLY A 82 -4.77 5.45 -17.86
C GLY A 82 -3.45 5.04 -17.20
N PRO A 83 -2.32 5.59 -17.68
CA PRO A 83 -0.98 5.22 -17.21
C PRO A 83 -0.81 5.44 -15.71
N ALA A 84 -0.08 4.54 -15.06
CA ALA A 84 0.31 4.60 -13.67
C ALA A 84 1.62 3.82 -13.45
N GLU A 85 2.18 3.92 -12.26
CA GLU A 85 3.36 3.15 -11.86
C GLU A 85 3.08 2.40 -10.56
N ILE A 86 3.56 1.17 -10.44
CA ILE A 86 3.74 0.52 -9.15
C ILE A 86 5.18 0.81 -8.73
N ALA A 87 5.38 1.52 -7.63
CA ALA A 87 6.70 2.05 -7.28
C ALA A 87 7.08 1.73 -5.83
N ASN A 88 8.12 0.94 -5.62
CA ASN A 88 8.64 0.66 -4.28
C ASN A 88 10.15 0.91 -4.22
N SER A 89 10.77 0.65 -3.07
CA SER A 89 12.20 0.88 -2.86
C SER A 89 13.12 -0.03 -3.69
N ARG A 90 12.59 -1.10 -4.28
CA ARG A 90 13.34 -2.03 -5.13
C ARG A 90 13.29 -1.61 -6.59
N HIS A 91 12.13 -1.23 -7.10
CA HIS A 91 11.94 -0.89 -8.50
C HIS A 91 10.65 -0.09 -8.76
N LYS A 92 10.47 0.28 -10.03
CA LYS A 92 9.25 0.86 -10.57
C LYS A 92 8.79 0.05 -11.77
N LEU A 93 7.51 -0.30 -11.80
CA LEU A 93 6.88 -1.02 -12.91
C LEU A 93 5.82 -0.12 -13.55
N SER A 94 5.85 -0.04 -14.87
CA SER A 94 4.82 0.67 -15.61
C SER A 94 3.54 -0.16 -15.62
N CYS A 95 2.39 0.47 -15.43
CA CYS A 95 1.10 -0.20 -15.51
C CYS A 95 0.02 0.76 -16.04
N ARG A 96 -1.20 0.24 -16.20
CA ARG A 96 -2.35 1.05 -16.59
C ARG A 96 -3.54 0.74 -15.69
N ILE A 97 -4.14 1.76 -15.10
CA ILE A 97 -5.44 1.64 -14.44
C ILE A 97 -6.50 1.44 -15.53
N CYS A 98 -7.17 0.30 -15.51
CA CYS A 98 -8.16 -0.08 -16.52
C CYS A 98 -9.61 0.07 -16.02
N ASP A 99 -9.81 0.03 -14.70
CA ASP A 99 -11.12 0.23 -14.08
C ASP A 99 -10.91 0.75 -12.65
N THR A 100 -11.86 1.54 -12.15
CA THR A 100 -11.77 2.11 -10.82
C THR A 100 -13.14 2.42 -10.21
N SER A 101 -13.20 2.26 -8.89
CA SER A 101 -14.31 2.66 -8.03
C SER A 101 -13.77 3.50 -6.87
N TRP A 102 -14.64 3.87 -5.94
CA TRP A 102 -14.24 4.56 -4.72
C TRP A 102 -13.36 3.70 -3.80
N SER A 103 -13.49 2.36 -3.84
CA SER A 103 -12.78 1.45 -2.94
C SER A 103 -11.61 0.70 -3.58
N VAL A 104 -11.72 0.39 -4.87
CA VAL A 104 -10.80 -0.49 -5.59
C VAL A 104 -10.41 0.11 -6.93
N ALA A 105 -9.15 -0.05 -7.31
CA ALA A 105 -8.64 0.19 -8.66
C ALA A 105 -8.08 -1.11 -9.24
N TYR A 106 -8.38 -1.37 -10.52
CA TYR A 106 -7.83 -2.50 -11.26
C TYR A 106 -6.75 -2.01 -12.21
N VAL A 107 -5.62 -2.71 -12.20
CA VAL A 107 -4.46 -2.39 -13.02
C VAL A 107 -4.13 -3.53 -13.96
N VAL A 108 -3.60 -3.20 -15.13
CA VAL A 108 -2.99 -4.16 -16.06
C VAL A 108 -1.51 -3.85 -16.15
N LEU A 109 -0.69 -4.89 -16.01
CA LEU A 109 0.76 -4.80 -16.13
C LEU A 109 1.23 -5.41 -17.46
N PRO A 110 2.37 -4.95 -18.00
CA PRO A 110 3.03 -5.61 -19.11
C PRO A 110 3.37 -7.07 -18.75
N PRO A 111 3.14 -8.03 -19.68
CA PRO A 111 3.59 -9.39 -19.50
C PRO A 111 5.10 -9.45 -19.24
N GLY A 112 5.52 -10.21 -18.23
CA GLY A 112 6.93 -10.38 -17.85
C GLY A 112 7.47 -9.32 -16.87
N ASP A 113 6.73 -8.24 -16.61
CA ASP A 113 7.11 -7.18 -15.67
C ASP A 113 6.12 -7.14 -14.49
N LEU A 114 6.13 -8.22 -13.71
CA LEU A 114 5.14 -8.49 -12.66
C LEU A 114 5.75 -8.39 -11.25
N PRO A 115 5.03 -7.77 -10.29
CA PRO A 115 5.42 -7.77 -8.89
C PRO A 115 5.67 -9.17 -8.35
N GLY A 116 6.76 -9.31 -7.59
CA GLY A 116 7.15 -10.55 -6.96
C GLY A 116 6.54 -10.76 -5.56
N PRO A 117 6.80 -11.92 -4.94
CA PRO A 117 6.46 -12.15 -3.54
C PRO A 117 7.07 -11.07 -2.61
N GLY A 118 6.27 -10.60 -1.66
CA GLY A 118 6.66 -9.54 -0.72
C GLY A 118 6.46 -8.11 -1.24
N GLU A 119 5.87 -7.94 -2.43
CA GLU A 119 5.57 -6.62 -2.99
C GLU A 119 4.11 -6.18 -2.81
N SER A 120 3.30 -6.99 -2.11
CA SER A 120 2.00 -6.58 -1.59
C SER A 120 2.16 -5.32 -0.75
N GLY A 121 1.28 -4.35 -1.00
CA GLY A 121 1.34 -3.01 -0.42
C GLY A 121 2.10 -1.99 -1.28
N SER A 122 2.66 -2.38 -2.42
CA SER A 122 3.36 -1.42 -3.28
C SER A 122 2.41 -0.29 -3.72
N PRO A 123 2.80 0.99 -3.57
CA PRO A 123 1.93 2.09 -3.92
C PRO A 123 1.76 2.16 -5.44
N LEU A 124 0.52 2.45 -5.83
CA LEU A 124 0.14 2.82 -7.18
C LEU A 124 0.22 4.34 -7.30
N ILE A 125 1.02 4.82 -8.25
CA ILE A 125 1.39 6.23 -8.40
C ILE A 125 0.85 6.77 -9.72
N GLN A 126 0.21 7.94 -9.67
CA GLN A 126 -0.08 8.80 -10.83
C GLN A 126 0.34 10.23 -10.51
N GLU A 127 1.06 10.87 -11.43
CA GLU A 127 1.51 12.28 -11.29
C GLU A 127 2.25 12.54 -9.96
N GLY A 128 3.04 11.57 -9.49
CA GLY A 128 3.79 11.67 -8.24
C GLY A 128 2.94 11.55 -6.96
N ARG A 129 1.66 11.19 -7.07
CA ARG A 129 0.73 10.98 -5.94
C ARG A 129 0.34 9.52 -5.80
N VAL A 130 0.12 9.09 -4.57
CA VAL A 130 -0.40 7.75 -4.26
C VAL A 130 -1.90 7.74 -4.58
N VAL A 131 -2.28 6.95 -5.58
CA VAL A 131 -3.69 6.76 -5.98
C VAL A 131 -4.26 5.41 -5.55
N GLY A 132 -3.41 4.51 -5.07
CA GLY A 132 -3.83 3.25 -4.49
C GLY A 132 -2.67 2.43 -3.95
N MET A 133 -2.98 1.23 -3.50
CA MET A 133 -2.03 0.29 -2.90
C MET A 133 -2.32 -1.12 -3.42
N LEU A 134 -1.32 -1.75 -4.06
CA LEU A 134 -1.45 -3.09 -4.63
C LEU A 134 -1.76 -4.13 -3.54
N LEU A 135 -2.81 -4.92 -3.72
CA LEU A 135 -3.14 -6.04 -2.85
C LEU A 135 -2.68 -7.37 -3.43
N SER A 136 -3.01 -7.60 -4.70
CA SER A 136 -2.87 -8.90 -5.34
C SER A 136 -2.71 -8.76 -6.85
N LEU A 137 -2.21 -9.83 -7.46
CA LEU A 137 -1.97 -9.92 -8.89
C LEU A 137 -2.39 -11.30 -9.40
N ASN A 138 -3.12 -11.33 -10.51
CA ASN A 138 -3.35 -12.54 -11.28
C ASN A 138 -2.25 -12.67 -12.35
N MET A 139 -1.38 -13.67 -12.16
CA MET A 139 -0.23 -13.93 -13.04
C MET A 139 -0.62 -14.35 -14.45
N HIS A 140 -1.78 -14.98 -14.64
CA HIS A 140 -2.23 -15.43 -15.96
C HIS A 140 -2.77 -14.27 -16.80
N THR A 141 -3.45 -13.32 -16.17
CA THR A 141 -4.06 -12.18 -16.86
C THR A 141 -3.25 -10.89 -16.76
N CYS A 142 -2.15 -10.89 -16.00
CA CYS A 142 -1.36 -9.70 -15.64
C CYS A 142 -2.23 -8.58 -15.05
N LYS A 143 -3.32 -8.94 -14.35
CA LYS A 143 -4.25 -7.99 -13.74
C LYS A 143 -4.01 -7.89 -12.25
N GLY A 144 -3.79 -6.69 -11.75
CA GLY A 144 -3.66 -6.39 -10.33
C GLY A 144 -4.93 -5.79 -9.75
N THR A 145 -5.15 -6.03 -8.47
CA THR A 145 -6.17 -5.36 -7.66
C THR A 145 -5.47 -4.47 -6.65
N ALA A 146 -5.88 -3.22 -6.56
CA ALA A 146 -5.37 -2.25 -5.60
C ALA A 146 -6.52 -1.64 -4.79
N ILE A 147 -6.28 -1.34 -3.51
CA ILE A 147 -7.19 -0.45 -2.76
C ILE A 147 -6.98 0.97 -3.25
N SER A 148 -8.06 1.68 -3.53
CA SER A 148 -8.05 3.09 -3.90
C SER A 148 -7.57 3.96 -2.73
N ALA A 149 -6.79 5.00 -3.01
CA ALA A 149 -6.41 5.98 -2.00
C ALA A 149 -7.62 6.76 -1.43
N GLU A 150 -8.76 6.78 -2.14
CA GLU A 150 -10.02 7.32 -1.59
C GLU A 150 -10.52 6.50 -0.39
N MET A 151 -10.40 5.17 -0.45
CA MET A 151 -10.74 4.27 0.68
C MET A 151 -9.81 4.51 1.87
N ILE A 152 -8.51 4.65 1.60
CA ILE A 152 -7.51 4.96 2.64
C ILE A 152 -7.89 6.28 3.32
N ALA A 153 -8.17 7.32 2.52
CA ALA A 153 -8.58 8.64 3.02
C ALA A 153 -9.89 8.59 3.83
N GLY A 154 -10.87 7.80 3.39
CA GLY A 154 -12.12 7.59 4.11
C GLY A 154 -11.89 7.03 5.52
N LYS A 155 -11.06 5.98 5.64
CA LYS A 155 -10.79 5.32 6.93
C LYS A 155 -9.96 6.16 7.91
N ILE A 156 -9.23 7.15 7.41
CA ILE A 156 -8.56 8.14 8.28
C ILE A 156 -9.60 9.06 8.94
N LYS A 157 -10.63 9.50 8.20
CA LYS A 157 -11.65 10.45 8.68
C LYS A 157 -12.64 9.86 9.67
N ASP A 158 -12.84 8.54 9.64
CA ASP A 158 -13.71 7.84 10.58
C ASP A 158 -13.15 7.83 12.03
N ARG A 159 -11.97 8.43 12.29
CA ARG A 159 -11.22 8.37 13.55
C ARG A 159 -10.52 9.67 13.91
#